data_AF-A0AAE1VF26-F1
#
_entry.id   AF-A0AAE1VF26-F1
#
_cell.length_a   1.000
_cell.length_b   1.000
_cell.length_c   1.000
_cell.angle_alpha   90.00
_cell.angle_beta   90.00
_cell.angle_gamma   90.00
#
_symmetry.space_group_name_H-M   'P 1'
#
loop_
_entity.id
_entity.type
_entity.pdbx_description
1 polymer ?
#
loop_
_entity_poly.entity_id
_entity_poly.type
_entity_poly.pdbx_seq_one_letter_code
_entity_poly.pdbx_strand_id
1 'polypeptide(L)'
;MGSRSKLSSGSLSMRRTRRSTTHKKTCKSQNDVDSARINGPCTSFSEKMEELKQLIPANNGEIKADQLFKETADYIVLLRTQVFVLQKLVDFYGSNNTDPNQDNQIPL
;
A
#
# COMPACT_ATOMS: atom_id res chain seq x y z
N MET A 1 -28.79 80.27 -11.11
CA MET A 1 -27.41 79.78 -11.33
C MET A 1 -26.96 79.02 -10.08
N GLY A 2 -26.26 77.88 -10.25
CA GLY A 2 -25.51 77.12 -9.22
C GLY A 2 -26.35 76.26 -8.27
N SER A 3 -26.39 74.91 -8.34
CA SER A 3 -25.36 73.87 -8.05
C SER A 3 -25.12 73.66 -6.54
N ARG A 4 -25.75 72.65 -5.91
CA ARG A 4 -25.27 71.27 -5.55
C ARG A 4 -24.17 71.20 -4.46
N SER A 5 -24.54 70.80 -3.23
CA SER A 5 -24.31 69.47 -2.55
C SER A 5 -22.95 69.33 -1.83
N LYS A 6 -22.69 68.66 -0.69
CA LYS A 6 -23.30 67.60 0.17
C LYS A 6 -22.81 67.83 1.64
N LEU A 7 -23.40 67.23 2.67
CA LEU A 7 -23.00 66.02 3.44
C LEU A 7 -24.02 65.97 4.64
N SER A 8 -24.48 64.87 5.25
CA SER A 8 -23.78 63.77 5.90
C SER A 8 -24.78 62.76 6.50
N SER A 9 -24.36 61.48 6.53
CA SER A 9 -24.68 60.38 7.46
C SER A 9 -26.13 60.04 7.85
N GLY A 10 -26.57 58.85 7.43
CA GLY A 10 -27.84 58.24 7.83
C GLY A 10 -27.80 57.47 9.15
N SER A 11 -29.00 57.27 9.70
CA SER A 11 -29.32 56.19 10.63
C SER A 11 -30.69 55.65 10.28
N LEU A 12 -30.82 54.35 10.05
CA LEU A 12 -32.11 53.66 10.18
C LEU A 12 -31.86 52.30 10.83
N SER A 13 -32.53 52.11 11.96
CA SER A 13 -32.52 50.91 12.78
C SER A 13 -33.91 50.26 12.73
N MET A 14 -33.91 48.93 12.90
CA MET A 14 -35.03 48.03 13.26
C MET A 14 -35.93 47.53 12.11
N ARG A 15 -35.83 46.25 11.69
CA ARG A 15 -36.36 44.97 12.28
C ARG A 15 -37.75 44.62 11.69
N ARG A 16 -38.16 43.39 11.35
CA ARG A 16 -37.60 42.02 11.37
C ARG A 16 -38.73 41.04 10.96
N THR A 17 -38.48 40.05 10.07
CA THR A 17 -39.07 38.67 10.11
C THR A 17 -38.49 37.81 8.97
N ARG A 18 -37.50 36.93 9.23
CA ARG A 18 -37.56 35.47 9.55
C ARG A 18 -37.78 34.51 8.35
N ARG A 19 -36.68 33.85 7.91
CA ARG A 19 -36.54 32.41 7.54
C ARG A 19 -35.02 32.10 7.57
N SER A 20 -34.51 31.39 8.58
CA SER A 20 -34.13 29.95 8.54
C SER A 20 -33.26 29.63 7.32
N THR A 21 -31.98 29.27 7.39
CA THR A 21 -31.36 28.16 8.14
C THR A 21 -29.84 28.38 8.28
N THR A 22 -29.28 27.93 9.40
CA THR A 22 -27.85 27.87 9.72
C THR A 22 -27.15 26.78 8.93
N HIS A 23 -26.12 27.06 8.12
CA HIS A 23 -25.01 26.11 7.95
C HIS A 23 -23.67 26.83 7.78
N LYS A 24 -22.71 26.27 8.51
CA LYS A 24 -21.39 26.80 8.84
C LYS A 24 -20.49 26.85 7.60
N LYS A 25 -19.54 27.79 7.62
CA LYS A 25 -18.37 27.80 6.74
C LYS A 25 -17.66 26.45 6.86
N THR A 26 -17.88 25.55 5.93
CA THR A 26 -17.03 24.39 5.75
C THR A 26 -15.82 24.87 4.96
N CYS A 27 -14.69 25.00 5.66
CA CYS A 27 -13.38 24.91 5.03
C CYS A 27 -13.36 23.59 4.27
N LYS A 28 -13.49 23.65 2.94
CA LYS A 28 -13.25 22.48 2.11
C LYS A 28 -11.75 22.23 2.18
N SER A 29 -11.36 21.26 2.99
CA SER A 29 -10.10 20.54 2.82
C SER A 29 -10.18 19.90 1.45
N GLN A 30 -9.67 20.59 0.43
CA GLN A 30 -9.29 19.94 -0.80
C GLN A 30 -8.14 19.03 -0.39
N ASN A 31 -8.43 17.73 -0.29
CA ASN A 31 -7.38 16.73 -0.32
C ASN A 31 -6.78 16.84 -1.71
N ASP A 32 -5.76 17.68 -1.85
CA ASP A 32 -4.88 17.72 -3.00
C ASP A 32 -4.15 16.37 -3.03
N VAL A 33 -4.79 15.35 -3.61
CA VAL A 33 -4.13 14.18 -4.16
C VAL A 33 -3.57 14.56 -5.53
N ASP A 34 -2.66 15.53 -5.52
CA ASP A 34 -1.75 15.83 -6.60
C ASP A 34 -0.37 16.09 -5.98
N SER A 35 0.24 15.00 -5.51
CA SER A 35 1.68 14.94 -5.35
C SER A 35 2.22 13.85 -6.26
N ALA A 36 2.63 14.32 -7.43
CA ALA A 36 3.90 14.00 -8.05
C ALA A 36 4.23 12.51 -8.20
N ARG A 37 4.04 12.06 -9.44
CA ARG A 37 4.95 11.16 -10.14
C ARG A 37 6.38 11.31 -9.63
N ILE A 38 6.94 10.23 -9.08
CA ILE A 38 8.33 9.72 -9.19
C ILE A 38 8.57 8.80 -7.98
N ASN A 39 8.74 7.50 -8.27
CA ASN A 39 9.22 6.38 -7.41
C ASN A 39 8.17 5.53 -6.67
N GLY A 40 7.70 4.47 -7.34
CA GLY A 40 7.11 3.26 -6.75
C GLY A 40 5.68 3.40 -6.23
N PRO A 41 4.90 2.30 -6.14
CA PRO A 41 3.63 2.33 -5.43
C PRO A 41 3.95 2.67 -3.97
N CYS A 42 3.51 3.85 -3.53
CA CYS A 42 3.63 4.30 -2.15
C CYS A 42 2.59 3.52 -1.31
N THR A 43 2.79 2.20 -1.19
CA THR A 43 1.90 1.35 -0.41
C THR A 43 2.04 1.70 1.05
N SER A 44 0.90 1.95 1.68
CA SER A 44 0.87 2.36 3.08
C SER A 44 1.43 1.22 3.96
N PHE A 45 2.00 1.55 5.11
CA PHE A 45 2.49 0.52 6.04
C PHE A 45 1.38 -0.48 6.42
N SER A 46 0.13 0.00 6.54
CA SER A 46 -1.04 -0.83 6.80
C SER A 46 -1.30 -1.84 5.67
N GLU A 47 -1.14 -1.43 4.42
CA GLU A 47 -1.32 -2.28 3.25
C GLU A 47 -0.26 -3.38 3.20
N LYS A 48 1.01 -3.02 3.39
CA LYS A 48 2.12 -3.99 3.48
C LYS A 48 1.92 -5.00 4.62
N MET A 49 1.36 -4.54 5.74
CA MET A 49 1.07 -5.40 6.88
C MET A 49 -0.06 -6.40 6.55
N GLU A 50 -1.08 -5.95 5.84
CA GLU A 50 -2.19 -6.81 5.42
C GLU A 50 -1.75 -7.83 4.37
N GLU A 51 -0.95 -7.40 3.39
CA GLU A 51 -0.30 -8.31 2.43
C GLU A 51 0.53 -9.38 3.13
N LEU A 52 1.31 -8.99 4.14
CA LEU A 52 2.14 -9.93 4.90
C LEU A 52 1.30 -10.98 5.62
N LYS A 53 0.16 -10.59 6.22
CA LYS A 53 -0.75 -11.54 6.88
C LYS A 53 -1.28 -12.60 5.91
N GLN A 54 -1.63 -12.20 4.68
CA GLN A 54 -2.18 -13.11 3.66
C GLN A 54 -1.19 -14.18 3.19
N LEU A 55 0.12 -13.98 3.39
CA LEU A 55 1.16 -14.94 3.02
C LEU A 55 1.42 -16.02 4.07
N ILE A 56 0.96 -15.82 5.31
CA ILE A 56 1.23 -16.73 6.42
C ILE A 56 0.07 -17.72 6.58
N PRO A 57 0.30 -19.05 6.50
CA PRO A 57 -0.77 -20.07 6.42
C PRO A 57 -1.72 -20.16 7.63
N ALA A 58 -1.40 -19.50 8.75
CA ALA A 58 -2.12 -19.63 10.01
C ALA A 58 -3.04 -18.44 10.34
N ASN A 59 -3.07 -17.39 9.50
CA ASN A 59 -3.56 -16.10 9.95
C ASN A 59 -4.82 -15.60 9.21
N ASN A 60 -5.98 -15.93 9.77
CA ASN A 60 -7.28 -15.39 9.32
C ASN A 60 -7.85 -14.35 10.32
N GLY A 61 -7.04 -13.82 11.23
CA GLY A 61 -7.50 -13.02 12.37
C GLY A 61 -6.69 -11.76 12.66
N GLU A 62 -7.10 -11.04 13.70
CA GLU A 62 -6.45 -9.81 14.15
C GLU A 62 -5.19 -10.16 14.96
N ILE A 63 -4.07 -10.33 14.27
CA ILE A 63 -2.76 -10.63 14.88
C ILE A 63 -1.94 -9.35 15.08
N LYS A 64 -1.28 -9.25 16.24
CA LYS A 64 -0.35 -8.16 16.56
C LYS A 64 0.94 -8.29 15.74
N ALA A 65 1.56 -7.14 15.43
CA ALA A 65 2.78 -7.10 14.61
C ALA A 65 3.90 -8.02 15.13
N ASP A 66 4.17 -8.03 16.44
CA ASP A 66 5.24 -8.86 17.03
C ASP A 66 5.03 -10.36 16.79
N GLN A 67 3.79 -10.82 16.88
CA GLN A 67 3.45 -12.22 16.63
C GLN A 67 3.51 -12.54 15.14
N LEU A 68 3.02 -11.63 14.28
CA LEU A 68 3.11 -11.81 12.83
C LEU A 68 4.58 -11.93 12.37
N PHE A 69 5.48 -11.11 12.92
CA PHE A 69 6.90 -11.21 12.59
C PHE A 69 7.53 -12.51 13.06
N LYS A 70 7.15 -13.01 14.24
CA LYS A 70 7.59 -14.31 14.72
C LYS A 70 7.13 -15.45 13.80
N GLU A 71 5.84 -15.51 13.50
CA GLU A 71 5.27 -16.52 12.62
C GLU A 71 5.86 -16.44 11.20
N THR A 72 6.14 -15.22 10.72
CA THR A 72 6.84 -15.00 9.45
C THR A 72 8.26 -15.56 9.48
N ALA A 73 9.01 -15.32 10.55
CA ALA A 73 10.37 -15.83 10.70
C ALA A 73 10.39 -17.37 10.70
N ASP A 74 9.47 -17.98 11.46
CA ASP A 74 9.31 -19.43 11.52
C ASP A 74 8.95 -20.00 10.14
N TYR A 75 8.04 -19.35 9.43
CA TYR A 75 7.60 -19.77 8.10
C TYR A 75 8.71 -19.64 7.04
N ILE A 76 9.53 -18.58 7.08
CA ILE A 76 10.70 -18.44 6.20
C ILE A 76 11.68 -19.60 6.42
N VAL A 77 11.95 -19.97 7.66
CA VAL A 77 12.84 -21.10 7.98
C VAL A 77 12.27 -22.41 7.45
N LEU A 78 10.96 -22.64 7.63
CA LEU A 78 10.27 -23.80 7.09
C LEU A 78 10.42 -23.90 5.57
N LEU A 79 10.09 -22.82 4.84
CA LEU A 79 10.18 -22.78 3.38
C LEU A 79 11.61 -23.01 2.89
N ARG A 80 12.61 -22.37 3.52
CA ARG A 80 14.03 -22.59 3.19
C ARG A 80 14.43 -24.06 3.37
N THR A 81 13.97 -24.70 4.43
CA THR A 81 14.24 -26.11 4.70
C THR A 81 13.58 -27.01 3.66
N GLN A 82 12.33 -26.74 3.29
CA GLN A 82 11.63 -27.48 2.25
C GLN A 82 12.35 -27.36 0.90
N VAL A 83 12.74 -26.15 0.49
CA VAL A 83 13.51 -25.91 -0.73
C VAL A 83 14.84 -26.65 -0.69
N PHE A 84 15.56 -26.62 0.43
CA PHE A 84 16.83 -27.33 0.59
C PHE A 84 16.68 -28.85 0.41
N VAL A 85 15.66 -29.45 1.03
CA VAL A 85 15.38 -30.88 0.87
C VAL A 85 15.06 -31.22 -0.58
N LEU A 86 14.21 -30.42 -1.24
CA LEU A 86 13.87 -30.62 -2.65
C LEU A 86 15.09 -30.50 -3.56
N GLN A 87 15.96 -29.51 -3.34
CA GLN A 87 17.22 -29.37 -4.07
C GLN A 87 18.10 -30.60 -3.90
N LYS A 88 18.23 -31.13 -2.68
CA LYS A 88 18.98 -32.38 -2.45
C LYS A 88 18.39 -33.56 -3.21
N LEU A 89 17.07 -33.72 -3.21
CA LEU A 89 16.43 -34.76 -4.00
C LEU A 89 16.74 -34.60 -5.50
N VAL A 90 16.68 -33.37 -6.03
CA VAL A 90 17.07 -33.10 -7.41
C VAL A 90 18.54 -33.42 -7.66
N ASP A 91 19.46 -33.08 -6.76
CA ASP A 91 20.89 -33.43 -6.90
C ASP A 91 21.07 -34.96 -6.93
N PHE A 92 20.45 -35.69 -5.98
CA PHE A 92 20.59 -37.14 -5.87
C PHE A 92 20.00 -37.90 -7.06
N TYR A 93 18.86 -37.46 -7.59
CA TYR A 93 18.16 -38.17 -8.67
C TYR A 93 18.43 -37.58 -10.07
N GLY A 94 18.80 -36.30 -10.16
CA GLY A 94 19.05 -35.57 -11.40
C GLY A 94 20.46 -35.74 -11.97
N SER A 95 21.46 -36.08 -11.14
CA SER A 95 22.83 -36.37 -11.59
C SER A 95 22.98 -37.69 -12.37
N ASN A 96 21.93 -38.50 -12.46
CA ASN A 96 21.97 -39.82 -13.10
C ASN A 96 21.73 -39.77 -14.63
N ASN A 97 21.57 -38.59 -15.24
CA ASN A 97 21.26 -38.43 -16.67
C ASN A 97 22.48 -38.02 -17.54
N THR A 98 23.70 -38.22 -17.06
CA THR A 98 24.91 -38.08 -17.90
C THR A 98 25.51 -39.44 -18.09
N ASP A 99 25.06 -40.16 -19.12
CA ASP A 99 25.79 -41.28 -19.71
C ASP A 99 26.99 -40.72 -20.50
N PRO A 100 28.24 -40.98 -20.12
CA PRO A 100 29.40 -40.76 -20.97
C PRO A 100 29.79 -42.11 -21.57
N ASN A 101 29.21 -42.46 -22.72
CA ASN A 101 29.57 -43.65 -23.50
C ASN A 101 29.04 -43.44 -24.93
N GLN A 102 29.81 -43.53 -26.03
CA GLN A 102 31.12 -44.13 -26.28
C GLN A 102 31.78 -43.44 -27.49
N ASP A 103 33.11 -43.46 -27.46
CA ASP A 103 34.02 -43.15 -28.56
C ASP A 103 33.61 -43.80 -29.89
N ASN A 104 33.43 -42.99 -30.93
CA ASN A 104 33.46 -43.46 -32.32
C ASN A 104 34.78 -43.04 -32.96
N GLN A 105 35.86 -43.73 -32.62
CA GLN A 105 37.08 -43.76 -33.43
C GLN A 105 37.03 -45.01 -34.32
N ILE A 106 36.78 -44.80 -35.62
CA ILE A 106 36.91 -45.85 -36.65
C ILE A 106 38.31 -45.71 -37.27
N PRO A 107 39.19 -46.73 -37.18
CA PRO A 107 40.28 -46.90 -38.12
C PRO A 107 39.88 -47.92 -39.19
N LEU A 108 39.73 -47.46 -40.44
CA LEU A 108 40.09 -48.20 -41.66
C LEU A 108 40.47 -47.17 -42.74
#